data_AF-A0A3S9XAJ3-F1
#
_entry.id   AF-A0A3S9XAJ3-F1
#
_cell.length_a   1.000
_cell.length_b   1.000
_cell.length_c   1.000
_cell.angle_alpha   90.00
_cell.angle_beta   90.00
_cell.angle_gamma   90.00
#
_symmetry.space_group_name_H-M   'P 1'
#
loop_
_entity.id
_entity.type
_entity.pdbx_description
1 polymer ?
#
loop_
_entity_poly.entity_id
_entity_poly.type
_entity_poly.pdbx_seq_one_letter_code
_entity_poly.pdbx_strand_id
1 'polypeptide(L)'
;MVIIVKLAFGNRSKQALSDVIFNKNVLLELHGKNKYRKTLATIYTDVPSSCQEPVPNDMCMECTVRADINFKMIEIGMAWYWPFTKNNEKYMQAGEQARKSKTGLWADKNPIAPWDFRRK
;
A
#
# COMPACT_ATOMS: atom_id res chain seq x y z
N MET A 1 -1.02 7.35 -6.48
CA MET A 1 -2.04 6.43 -7.04
C MET A 1 -1.43 5.06 -7.15
N VAL A 2 -1.86 4.11 -6.32
CA VAL A 2 -1.36 2.73 -6.35
C VAL A 2 -2.27 1.91 -7.24
N ILE A 3 -1.68 1.13 -8.15
CA ILE A 3 -2.43 0.34 -9.13
C ILE A 3 -2.29 -1.13 -8.75
N ILE A 4 -3.39 -1.72 -8.30
CA ILE A 4 -3.51 -3.17 -8.13
C ILE A 4 -3.58 -3.81 -9.52
N VAL A 5 -2.67 -4.75 -9.78
CA VAL A 5 -2.51 -5.45 -11.06
C VAL A 5 -3.65 -6.47 -11.24
N LYS A 6 -4.26 -6.50 -12.43
CA LYS A 6 -5.33 -7.45 -12.80
C LYS A 6 -4.80 -8.67 -13.59
N LEU A 7 -3.50 -8.97 -13.51
CA LEU A 7 -2.88 -10.15 -14.15
C LEU A 7 -2.35 -11.11 -13.09
N ALA A 8 -2.96 -12.30 -13.02
CA ALA A 8 -2.62 -13.47 -12.20
C ALA A 8 -2.55 -13.28 -10.67
N PHE A 9 -1.89 -12.22 -10.20
CA PHE A 9 -1.75 -11.86 -8.79
C PHE A 9 -2.93 -11.06 -8.25
N GLY A 10 -3.93 -10.74 -9.07
CA GLY A 10 -5.13 -10.02 -8.60
C GLY A 10 -5.81 -10.72 -7.42
N ASN A 11 -5.88 -12.06 -7.44
CA ASN A 11 -6.46 -12.85 -6.34
C ASN A 11 -5.57 -12.84 -5.10
N ARG A 12 -4.26 -13.02 -5.24
CA ARG A 12 -3.31 -12.98 -4.12
C ARG A 12 -3.21 -11.59 -3.49
N SER A 13 -3.20 -10.54 -4.31
CA SER A 13 -3.21 -9.15 -3.86
C SER A 13 -4.52 -8.80 -3.15
N LYS A 14 -5.66 -9.31 -3.64
CA LYS A 14 -6.96 -9.17 -2.94
C LYS A 14 -6.96 -9.89 -1.59
N GLN A 15 -6.42 -11.11 -1.53
CA GLN A 15 -6.32 -11.89 -0.30
C GLN A 15 -5.42 -11.18 0.71
N ALA A 16 -4.21 -10.79 0.32
CA ALA A 16 -3.28 -10.05 1.17
C ALA A 16 -3.88 -8.71 1.65
N LEU A 17 -4.58 -7.98 0.78
CA LEU A 17 -5.27 -6.76 1.19
C LEU A 17 -6.34 -7.07 2.24
N SER A 18 -7.17 -8.09 2.00
CA SER A 18 -8.18 -8.54 2.95
C SER A 18 -7.52 -8.87 4.29
N ASP A 19 -6.48 -9.67 4.32
CA ASP A 19 -5.79 -10.05 5.56
C ASP A 19 -5.25 -8.82 6.34
N VAL A 20 -4.82 -7.78 5.62
CA VAL A 20 -4.29 -6.54 6.22
C VAL A 20 -5.39 -5.65 6.79
N ILE A 21 -6.54 -5.51 6.12
CA ILE A 21 -7.59 -4.54 6.49
C ILE A 21 -8.84 -5.17 7.11
N PHE A 22 -8.98 -6.50 7.05
CA PHE A 22 -10.18 -7.18 7.53
C PHE A 22 -10.35 -6.96 9.03
N ASN A 23 -11.55 -6.54 9.40
CA ASN A 23 -11.95 -6.24 10.78
C ASN A 23 -11.11 -5.13 11.47
N LYS A 24 -10.56 -4.18 10.70
CA LYS A 24 -9.86 -3.01 11.24
C LYS A 24 -10.57 -1.71 10.89
N ASN A 25 -10.44 -0.73 11.78
CA ASN A 25 -10.86 0.63 11.48
C ASN A 25 -9.89 1.27 10.48
N VAL A 26 -10.46 1.87 9.44
CA VAL A 26 -9.70 2.53 8.37
C VAL A 26 -10.16 3.96 8.19
N LEU A 27 -9.20 4.86 8.01
CA LEU A 27 -9.44 6.24 7.58
C LEU A 27 -9.23 6.33 6.07
N LEU A 28 -10.14 7.03 5.40
CA LEU A 28 -10.09 7.25 3.96
C LEU A 28 -9.83 8.73 3.65
N GLU A 29 -8.72 9.02 2.97
CA GLU A 29 -8.46 10.33 2.38
C GLU A 29 -8.86 10.32 0.92
N LEU A 30 -9.89 11.09 0.56
CA LEU A 30 -10.41 11.17 -0.80
C LEU A 30 -9.59 12.16 -1.63
N HIS A 31 -9.11 11.72 -2.79
CA HIS A 31 -8.36 12.55 -3.76
C HIS A 31 -9.19 12.93 -5.00
N GLY A 32 -10.49 12.60 -5.01
CA GLY A 32 -11.41 12.90 -6.11
C GLY A 32 -11.72 11.68 -6.99
N LYS A 33 -12.15 11.93 -8.23
CA LYS A 33 -12.54 10.88 -9.19
C LYS A 33 -11.69 10.96 -10.45
N ASN A 34 -11.33 9.82 -11.02
CA ASN A 34 -10.63 9.79 -12.31
C ASN A 34 -11.59 9.88 -13.52
N LYS A 35 -11.03 9.95 -14.74
CA LYS A 35 -11.77 9.97 -16.02
C LYS A 35 -12.76 8.81 -16.25
N TYR A 36 -12.60 7.72 -15.52
CA TYR A 36 -13.48 6.54 -15.53
C TYR A 36 -14.48 6.55 -14.36
N ARG A 37 -14.72 7.70 -13.71
CA ARG A 37 -15.64 7.89 -12.57
C ARG A 37 -15.32 7.01 -11.34
N LYS A 38 -14.08 6.55 -11.21
CA LYS A 38 -13.62 5.80 -10.03
C LYS A 38 -13.10 6.76 -8.96
N THR A 39 -13.55 6.58 -7.72
CA THR A 39 -13.03 7.32 -6.57
C THR A 39 -11.59 6.93 -6.31
N LEU A 40 -10.72 7.91 -6.17
CA LEU A 40 -9.33 7.76 -5.77
C LEU A 40 -9.25 8.11 -4.29
N ALA A 41 -8.71 7.20 -3.49
CA ALA A 41 -8.53 7.41 -2.06
C ALA A 41 -7.24 6.75 -1.58
N THR A 42 -6.66 7.33 -0.53
CA THR A 42 -5.60 6.71 0.26
C THR A 42 -6.21 6.17 1.55
N ILE A 43 -5.85 4.94 1.90
CA ILE A 43 -6.43 4.21 3.03
C ILE A 43 -5.37 4.11 4.12
N TYR A 44 -5.71 4.56 5.31
CA TYR A 44 -4.88 4.43 6.49
C TYR A 44 -5.53 3.49 7.48
N THR A 45 -4.73 2.63 8.12
CA THR A 45 -5.15 1.85 9.29
C THR A 45 -4.51 2.43 10.53
N ASP A 46 -5.26 2.43 11.62
CA ASP A 46 -4.70 2.73 12.94
C ASP A 46 -3.90 1.50 13.40
N VAL A 47 -2.60 1.70 13.66
CA VAL A 47 -1.73 0.68 14.24
C VAL A 47 -1.27 1.12 15.62
N PRO A 48 -1.31 0.22 16.63
CA PRO A 48 -0.72 0.53 17.92
C PRO A 48 0.78 0.71 17.71
N SER A 49 1.28 1.90 18.00
CA SER A 49 2.71 2.14 18.08
C SER A 49 3.16 1.91 19.51
N SER A 50 4.24 1.15 19.70
CA SER A 50 4.94 1.12 20.97
C SER A 50 5.51 2.52 21.20
N CYS A 51 4.88 3.31 22.08
CA CYS A 51 5.43 4.59 22.49
C CYS A 51 6.77 4.29 23.18
N GLN A 52 7.89 4.52 22.50
CA GLN A 52 9.19 4.51 23.13
C GLN A 52 9.60 5.97 23.26
N GLU A 53 9.21 6.58 24.40
CA GLU A 53 9.75 7.75 25.10
C GLU A 53 8.89 7.89 26.39
N PRO A 54 9.48 8.27 27.53
CA PRO A 54 8.84 8.17 28.85
C PRO A 54 7.63 9.12 28.97
N VAL A 55 6.46 8.56 29.27
CA VAL A 55 5.26 9.32 29.62
C VAL A 55 5.33 9.75 31.10
N PRO A 56 5.35 11.06 31.43
CA PRO A 56 5.15 11.49 32.81
C PRO A 56 3.66 11.38 33.15
N ASN A 57 3.35 10.70 34.25
CA ASN A 57 2.01 10.45 34.80
C ASN A 57 1.06 9.63 33.91
N ASP A 58 1.13 8.29 34.02
CA ASP A 58 0.04 7.29 33.93
C ASP A 58 -1.15 7.54 32.99
N MET A 59 -0.91 8.19 31.84
CA MET A 59 -1.92 8.36 30.80
C MET A 59 -1.29 8.01 29.45
N CYS A 60 -1.01 6.73 29.28
CA CYS A 60 -0.83 6.13 27.96
C CYS A 60 -2.17 6.21 27.22
N MET A 61 -2.52 7.37 26.68
CA MET A 61 -3.63 7.46 25.74
C MET A 61 -3.12 6.85 24.43
N GLU A 62 -3.47 5.58 24.23
CA GLU A 62 -3.16 4.72 23.08
C GLU A 62 -2.49 5.47 21.90
N CYS A 63 -1.15 5.43 21.81
CA CYS A 63 -0.42 6.02 20.68
C CYS A 63 -0.76 5.25 19.40
N THR A 64 -1.84 5.63 18.73
CA THR A 64 -2.24 5.07 17.44
C THR A 64 -1.63 5.91 16.34
N VAL A 65 -0.74 5.30 15.55
CA VAL A 65 -0.15 5.93 14.36
C VAL A 65 -0.90 5.44 13.13
N ARG A 66 -1.08 6.33 12.16
CA ARG A 66 -1.69 5.98 10.87
C ARG A 66 -0.68 5.34 9.94
N ALA A 67 -0.91 4.08 9.61
CA ALA A 67 -0.13 3.34 8.62
C ALA A 67 -0.84 3.37 7.26
N ASP A 68 -0.12 3.76 6.20
CA ASP A 68 -0.63 3.74 4.83
C ASP A 68 -0.63 2.32 4.25
N ILE A 69 -1.81 1.83 3.89
CA ILE A 69 -2.01 0.50 3.31
C ILE A 69 -1.44 0.39 1.91
N ASN A 70 -1.49 1.46 1.13
CA ASN A 70 -0.93 1.48 -0.21
C ASN A 70 0.59 1.25 -0.17
N PHE A 71 1.27 1.87 0.80
CA PHE A 71 2.69 1.65 1.04
C PHE A 71 2.96 0.21 1.47
N LYS A 72 2.17 -0.32 2.42
CA LYS A 72 2.33 -1.70 2.89
C LYS A 72 2.20 -2.72 1.75
N MET A 73 1.23 -2.52 0.86
CA MET A 73 1.00 -3.39 -0.30
C MET A 73 2.18 -3.39 -1.29
N ILE A 74 2.89 -2.27 -1.44
CA ILE A 74 4.08 -2.17 -2.29
C ILE A 74 5.27 -2.84 -1.60
N GLU A 75 5.44 -2.62 -0.29
CA GLU A 75 6.51 -3.24 0.52
C GLU A 75 6.45 -4.77 0.46
N ILE A 76 5.26 -5.36 0.58
CA ILE A 76 5.07 -6.82 0.47
C ILE A 76 5.11 -7.33 -0.99
N GLY A 77 5.34 -6.45 -1.97
CA GLY A 77 5.42 -6.79 -3.38
C GLY A 77 4.08 -7.24 -4.00
N MET A 78 2.94 -6.77 -3.48
CA MET A 78 1.60 -7.09 -3.97
C MET A 78 0.97 -5.97 -4.82
N ALA A 79 1.68 -4.85 -4.99
CA ALA A 79 1.25 -3.71 -5.79
C ALA A 79 2.42 -3.02 -6.50
N TRP A 80 2.08 -2.25 -7.54
CA TRP A 80 3.03 -1.38 -8.25
C TRP A 80 2.79 0.08 -7.90
N TYR A 81 3.88 0.83 -7.74
CA TYR A 81 3.84 2.28 -7.68
C TYR A 81 3.72 2.87 -9.09
N TRP A 82 3.06 4.02 -9.22
CA TRP A 82 2.96 4.74 -10.49
C TRP A 82 4.10 5.76 -10.60
N PRO A 83 5.04 5.63 -11.55
CA PRO A 83 6.24 6.45 -11.58
C PRO A 83 5.95 7.93 -11.88
N PHE A 84 4.81 8.26 -12.48
CA PHE A 84 4.45 9.64 -12.82
C PHE A 84 3.70 10.39 -11.70
N THR A 85 3.50 9.78 -10.52
CA THR A 85 2.97 10.55 -9.38
C THR A 85 4.09 11.36 -8.72
N LYS A 86 3.91 12.68 -8.62
CA LYS A 86 4.83 13.57 -7.91
C LYS A 86 4.97 13.17 -6.43
N ASN A 87 6.18 13.36 -5.88
CA ASN A 87 6.48 13.36 -4.44
C ASN A 87 6.34 12.03 -3.67
N ASN A 88 6.74 10.91 -4.27
CA ASN A 88 6.52 9.58 -3.70
C ASN A 88 7.80 8.73 -3.57
N GLU A 89 8.92 9.34 -3.18
CA GLU A 89 10.21 8.65 -2.97
C GLU A 89 10.07 7.42 -2.06
N LYS A 90 9.29 7.56 -0.98
CA LYS A 90 8.93 6.47 -0.06
C LYS A 90 8.40 5.24 -0.80
N TYR A 91 7.48 5.42 -1.76
CA TYR A 91 6.91 4.30 -2.51
C TYR A 91 7.90 3.72 -3.52
N MET A 92 8.78 4.53 -4.09
CA MET A 92 9.83 4.04 -4.99
C MET A 92 10.81 3.14 -4.24
N GLN A 93 11.31 3.61 -3.09
CA GLN A 93 12.23 2.84 -2.25
C GLN A 93 11.61 1.51 -1.79
N ALA A 94 10.35 1.50 -1.36
CA ALA A 94 9.65 0.27 -1.01
C ALA A 94 9.49 -0.69 -2.20
N GLY A 95 9.20 -0.17 -3.39
CA GLY A 95 9.11 -0.98 -4.61
C GLY A 95 10.45 -1.60 -4.99
N GLU A 96 11.54 -0.85 -4.89
CA GLU A 96 12.89 -1.35 -5.11
C GLU A 96 13.28 -2.42 -4.10
N GLN A 97 12.94 -2.23 -2.82
CA GLN A 97 13.20 -3.21 -1.78
C GLN A 97 12.42 -4.50 -2.02
N ALA A 98 11.14 -4.41 -2.39
CA ALA A 98 10.34 -5.58 -2.75
C ALA A 98 10.91 -6.32 -3.98
N ARG A 99 11.46 -5.58 -4.96
CA ARG A 99 12.13 -6.14 -6.13
C ARG A 99 13.45 -6.84 -5.79
N LYS A 100 14.26 -6.24 -4.90
CA LYS A 100 15.50 -6.86 -4.38
C LYS A 100 15.20 -8.15 -3.61
N SER A 101 14.17 -8.11 -2.76
CA SER A 101 13.70 -9.25 -1.97
C SER A 101 12.96 -10.31 -2.80
N LYS A 102 12.64 -10.02 -4.07
CA LYS A 102 11.84 -10.89 -4.95
C LYS A 102 10.53 -11.36 -4.30
N THR A 103 9.88 -10.47 -3.56
CA THR A 103 8.66 -10.79 -2.81
C THR A 103 7.42 -10.64 -3.70
N GLY A 104 6.48 -11.56 -3.61
CA GLY A 104 5.17 -11.46 -4.28
C GLY A 104 5.28 -11.42 -5.80
N LEU A 105 4.82 -10.31 -6.41
CA LEU A 105 4.88 -10.04 -7.85
C LEU A 105 6.30 -10.13 -8.41
N TRP A 106 7.30 -9.77 -7.60
CA TRP A 106 8.70 -9.71 -8.01
C TRP A 106 9.41 -11.07 -8.00
N ALA A 107 8.75 -12.12 -7.52
CA ALA A 107 9.24 -13.50 -7.61
C ALA A 107 9.15 -14.06 -9.04
N ASP A 108 8.25 -13.51 -9.86
CA ASP A 108 8.08 -13.93 -11.26
C ASP A 108 9.30 -13.55 -12.10
N LYS A 109 9.64 -14.36 -13.11
CA LYS A 109 10.80 -14.11 -13.98
C LYS A 109 10.62 -12.85 -14.83
N ASN A 110 9.39 -12.54 -15.25
CA ASN A 110 9.08 -11.39 -16.10
C ASN A 110 7.85 -10.63 -15.58
N PRO A 111 7.97 -9.85 -14.49
CA PRO A 111 6.85 -9.12 -13.94
C PRO A 111 6.47 -7.96 -14.88
N ILE A 112 5.27 -8.02 -15.46
CA ILE A 112 4.76 -6.98 -16.38
C ILE A 112 4.01 -5.92 -15.58
N ALA A 113 4.36 -4.65 -15.79
CA ALA A 113 3.70 -3.56 -15.12
C ALA A 113 2.26 -3.36 -15.62
N PRO A 114 1.33 -2.91 -14.74
CA PRO A 114 -0.08 -2.81 -15.10
C PRO A 114 -0.39 -1.77 -16.19
N TRP A 115 0.47 -0.75 -16.41
CA TRP A 115 0.31 0.16 -17.56
C TRP A 115 0.71 -0.49 -18.87
N ASP A 116 1.80 -1.25 -18.87
CA ASP A 116 2.26 -1.95 -20.08
C ASP A 116 1.25 -3.01 -20.50
N PHE A 117 0.61 -3.69 -19.53
CA PHE A 117 -0.51 -4.57 -19.80
C PHE A 117 -1.71 -3.85 -20.43
N ARG A 118 -2.09 -2.68 -19.91
CA ARG A 118 -3.25 -1.91 -20.42
C ARG A 118 -3.01 -1.28 -21.80
N ARG A 119 -1.77 -1.24 -22.27
CA ARG A 119 -1.39 -0.70 -23.58
C ARG A 119 -1.44 -1.74 -24.71
N LYS A 120 -1.55 -3.03 -24.37
CA LYS A 120 -1.84 -4.11 -25.32
C LYS A 120 -3.35 -4.21 -25.53
#